data_AF-A0A7S2G389-F1
#
_entry.id   AF-A0A7S2G389-F1
#
_cell.length_a   1.000
_cell.length_b   1.000
_cell.length_c   1.000
_cell.angle_alpha   90.00
_cell.angle_beta   90.00
_cell.angle_gamma   90.00
#
_symmetry.space_group_name_H-M   'P 1'
#
loop_
_entity.id
_entity.type
_entity.pdbx_description
1 polymer ?
#
loop_
_entity_poly.entity_id
_entity_poly.type
_entity_poly.pdbx_seq_one_letter_code
_entity_poly.pdbx_strand_id
1 'polypeptide(L)'
;MLSPFIKVLGTDVLQQHAEGPDVMTGSISTAGYLALYFTASTCKGCEKFTPLVHELAAKTGPERLQIVLITSDNDPRALAAIMASIPRELGVLALPVTWGGFRKKRKELTTRYGVVELPTLVLLNPDGTTATADAARLLKETPDGFPWALPSPTSYRPRLHDFRIESGNSVPVLHSPRRCALTAANATVFFLPASHSTARSFMKIAEDLGDAYSTVLVDRPSEGTSNSNDRLDEIKQIFEHFGTNINVLVGHGDGGNAAMRLACMFTKKQVDAVALIGCGASPPPRTLLRNAPDWLLDCLWPTLVRRAITREFHSTDQSTDHIRRVAIAEAQLMTPSAARALLLGLRWFNKDTARGILAPVTVMAGEYDAICPPKEAEKLAKTLVKGRGVIVKGAGNRAFE
;
A
#
# COMPACT_ATOMS: atom_id res chain seq x y z
N MET A 1 2.62 -11.44 -30.68
CA MET A 1 2.87 -11.43 -29.23
C MET A 1 1.59 -11.86 -28.53
N LEU A 2 1.65 -12.81 -27.60
CA LEU A 2 0.49 -13.19 -26.78
C LEU A 2 0.04 -11.97 -25.95
N SER A 3 -1.27 -11.69 -25.94
CA SER A 3 -1.84 -10.59 -25.14
C SER A 3 -1.41 -10.70 -23.67
N PRO A 4 -1.04 -9.60 -22.99
CA PRO A 4 -0.69 -9.61 -21.56
C PRO A 4 -1.76 -10.27 -20.69
N PHE A 5 -3.02 -10.17 -21.10
CA PHE A 5 -4.16 -10.80 -20.46
C PHE A 5 -4.12 -12.33 -20.50
N ILE A 6 -3.61 -12.93 -21.58
CA ILE A 6 -3.44 -14.38 -21.68
C ILE A 6 -2.42 -14.88 -20.65
N LYS A 7 -1.37 -14.10 -20.35
CA LYS A 7 -0.43 -14.43 -19.26
C LYS A 7 -1.11 -14.41 -17.89
N VAL A 8 -2.00 -13.45 -17.67
CA VAL A 8 -2.75 -13.34 -16.41
C VAL A 8 -3.72 -14.50 -16.26
N LEU A 9 -4.49 -14.82 -17.30
CA LEU A 9 -5.50 -15.90 -17.29
C LEU A 9 -4.87 -17.29 -17.41
N GLY A 10 -3.63 -17.40 -17.89
CA GLY A 10 -2.92 -18.66 -18.06
C GLY A 10 -3.53 -19.56 -19.13
N THR A 11 -4.42 -19.02 -19.96
CA THR A 11 -5.09 -19.70 -21.07
C THR A 11 -5.65 -18.66 -22.04
N ASP A 12 -5.68 -19.01 -23.31
CA ASP A 12 -6.43 -18.36 -24.39
C ASP A 12 -7.81 -19.00 -24.61
N VAL A 13 -8.14 -20.02 -23.81
CA VAL A 13 -9.39 -20.75 -23.89
C VAL A 13 -10.41 -20.08 -22.97
N LEU A 14 -11.30 -19.30 -23.57
CA LEU A 14 -12.43 -18.65 -22.91
C LEU A 14 -13.75 -19.14 -23.50
N GLN A 15 -14.77 -19.17 -22.66
CA GLN A 15 -16.12 -19.51 -23.05
C GLN A 15 -16.89 -18.22 -23.35
N GLN A 16 -17.44 -18.13 -24.56
CA GLN A 16 -18.38 -17.09 -24.96
C GLN A 16 -19.78 -17.72 -24.99
N HIS A 17 -20.63 -17.34 -24.03
CA HIS A 17 -22.00 -17.85 -23.80
C HIS A 17 -22.15 -19.28 -23.21
N ALA A 18 -23.39 -19.59 -22.83
CA ALA A 18 -23.88 -20.85 -22.30
C ALA A 18 -24.01 -21.95 -23.37
N GLU A 19 -23.07 -22.04 -24.31
CA GLU A 19 -23.02 -23.19 -25.21
C GLU A 19 -22.35 -24.38 -24.49
N GLY A 20 -22.68 -25.60 -24.93
CA GLY A 20 -22.33 -26.85 -24.26
C GLY A 20 -20.84 -27.02 -23.93
N PRO A 21 -20.47 -28.09 -23.19
CA PRO A 21 -19.16 -28.24 -22.54
C PRO A 21 -17.90 -28.18 -23.44
N ASP A 22 -18.06 -28.07 -24.76
CA ASP A 22 -17.02 -28.18 -25.79
C ASP A 22 -16.84 -26.91 -26.66
N VAL A 23 -17.47 -25.78 -26.35
CA VAL A 23 -17.27 -24.55 -27.15
C VAL A 23 -16.00 -23.82 -26.74
N MET A 24 -14.92 -24.10 -27.49
CA MET A 24 -13.63 -23.42 -27.41
C MET A 24 -13.58 -22.32 -28.48
N THR A 25 -13.85 -21.06 -28.12
CA THR A 25 -13.56 -19.93 -29.02
C THR A 25 -13.50 -18.62 -28.25
N GLY A 26 -12.37 -17.90 -28.37
CA GLY A 26 -12.27 -16.52 -27.91
C GLY A 26 -10.85 -15.96 -27.83
N SER A 27 -10.42 -15.25 -28.87
CA SER A 27 -9.30 -14.30 -28.80
C SER A 27 -9.70 -13.13 -27.91
N ILE A 28 -9.01 -12.93 -26.78
CA ILE A 28 -9.07 -11.67 -26.03
C ILE A 28 -8.67 -10.56 -27.00
N SER A 29 -9.61 -9.67 -27.33
CA SER A 29 -9.31 -8.50 -28.14
C SER A 29 -8.18 -7.69 -27.49
N THR A 30 -7.56 -6.80 -28.26
CA THR A 30 -6.67 -5.76 -27.72
C THR A 30 -7.46 -4.71 -26.92
N ALA A 31 -8.37 -5.16 -26.04
CA ALA A 31 -9.20 -4.31 -25.22
C ALA A 31 -8.34 -3.40 -24.35
N GLY A 32 -8.81 -2.16 -24.16
CA GLY A 32 -8.13 -1.19 -23.31
C GLY A 32 -7.96 -1.69 -21.87
N TYR A 33 -8.98 -2.34 -21.30
CA TYR A 33 -8.95 -2.86 -19.94
C TYR A 33 -9.56 -4.27 -19.86
N LEU A 34 -9.11 -5.06 -18.87
CA LEU A 34 -9.69 -6.37 -18.55
C LEU A 34 -10.28 -6.34 -17.14
N ALA A 35 -11.58 -6.61 -17.00
CA ALA A 35 -12.21 -6.82 -15.71
C ALA A 35 -12.37 -8.31 -15.41
N LEU A 36 -11.80 -8.76 -14.28
CA LEU A 36 -12.05 -10.08 -13.71
C LEU A 36 -13.23 -9.98 -12.74
N TYR A 37 -14.34 -10.62 -13.11
CA TYR A 37 -15.55 -10.62 -12.30
C TYR A 37 -15.73 -11.97 -11.59
N PHE A 38 -15.51 -11.96 -10.28
CA PHE A 38 -15.70 -13.13 -9.42
C PHE A 38 -17.14 -13.19 -8.95
N THR A 39 -17.82 -14.31 -9.23
CA THR A 39 -19.25 -14.50 -8.94
C THR A 39 -19.58 -15.95 -8.59
N ALA A 40 -20.80 -16.22 -8.14
CA ALA A 40 -21.33 -17.55 -7.91
C ALA A 40 -22.85 -17.58 -8.10
N SER A 41 -23.39 -18.72 -8.51
CA SER A 41 -24.82 -18.92 -8.80
C SER A 41 -25.70 -18.79 -7.56
N THR A 42 -25.19 -19.19 -6.39
CA THR A 42 -25.92 -19.19 -5.10
C THR A 42 -25.73 -17.90 -4.29
N CYS A 43 -25.08 -16.90 -4.87
CA CYS A 43 -24.70 -15.66 -4.19
C CYS A 43 -25.77 -14.55 -4.38
N LYS A 44 -26.59 -14.31 -3.36
CA LYS A 44 -27.60 -13.22 -3.35
C LYS A 44 -27.00 -11.83 -3.57
N GLY A 45 -25.78 -11.59 -3.07
CA GLY A 45 -25.07 -10.34 -3.31
C GLY A 45 -24.67 -10.16 -4.78
N CYS A 46 -24.40 -11.26 -5.47
CA CYS A 46 -24.02 -11.29 -6.87
C CYS A 46 -25.23 -10.98 -7.75
N GLU A 47 -26.40 -11.55 -7.45
CA GLU A 47 -27.67 -11.26 -8.14
C GLU A 47 -27.97 -9.76 -8.21
N LYS A 48 -27.71 -9.01 -7.14
CA LYS A 48 -27.90 -7.55 -7.10
C LYS A 48 -26.80 -6.77 -7.82
N PHE A 49 -25.60 -7.32 -7.93
CA PHE A 49 -24.43 -6.63 -8.48
C PHE A 49 -24.23 -6.88 -9.97
N THR A 50 -24.59 -8.06 -10.46
CA THR A 50 -24.48 -8.43 -11.89
C THR A 50 -25.13 -7.40 -12.82
N PRO A 51 -26.31 -6.80 -12.52
CA PRO A 51 -26.88 -5.73 -13.33
C PRO A 51 -25.99 -4.48 -13.45
N LEU A 52 -25.23 -4.12 -12.40
CA LEU A 52 -24.29 -2.99 -12.46
C LEU A 52 -23.11 -3.28 -13.39
N VAL A 53 -22.62 -4.53 -13.39
CA VAL A 53 -21.58 -4.98 -14.32
C VAL A 53 -22.08 -4.95 -15.76
N HIS A 54 -23.36 -5.26 -15.98
CA HIS A 54 -23.99 -5.14 -17.30
C HIS A 54 -24.05 -3.69 -17.78
N GLU A 55 -24.47 -2.76 -16.90
CA GLU A 55 -24.52 -1.34 -17.23
C GLU A 55 -23.13 -0.80 -17.58
N LEU A 56 -22.11 -1.17 -16.81
CA LEU A 56 -20.72 -0.82 -17.10
C LEU A 56 -20.26 -1.32 -18.47
N ALA A 57 -20.54 -2.60 -18.77
CA ALA A 57 -20.18 -3.21 -20.04
C ALA A 57 -20.90 -2.52 -21.21
N ALA A 58 -22.19 -2.22 -21.05
CA ALA A 58 -23.01 -1.57 -22.06
C ALA A 58 -22.53 -0.14 -22.35
N LYS A 59 -22.19 0.63 -21.31
CA LYS A 59 -21.66 2.00 -21.44
C LYS A 59 -20.27 2.03 -22.08
N THR A 60 -19.43 1.04 -21.79
CA THR A 60 -18.01 1.07 -22.16
C THR A 60 -17.72 0.40 -23.49
N GLY A 61 -18.46 -0.66 -23.82
CA GLY A 61 -18.27 -1.47 -25.01
C GLY A 61 -17.08 -2.45 -24.91
N PRO A 62 -17.14 -3.57 -25.67
CA PRO A 62 -16.15 -4.65 -25.61
C PRO A 62 -14.75 -4.27 -26.14
N GLU A 63 -14.63 -3.19 -26.92
CA GLU A 63 -13.34 -2.68 -27.41
C GLU A 63 -12.53 -1.99 -26.31
N ARG A 64 -13.21 -1.39 -25.33
CA ARG A 64 -12.56 -0.61 -24.26
C ARG A 64 -12.51 -1.37 -22.94
N LEU A 65 -13.45 -2.28 -22.70
CA LEU A 65 -13.49 -3.14 -21.52
C LEU A 65 -13.90 -4.57 -21.90
N GLN A 66 -12.98 -5.52 -21.71
CA GLN A 66 -13.29 -6.93 -21.77
C GLN A 66 -13.60 -7.44 -20.36
N ILE A 67 -14.72 -8.15 -20.18
CA ILE A 67 -15.06 -8.78 -18.89
C ILE A 67 -14.86 -10.30 -18.99
N VAL A 68 -14.18 -10.87 -18.00
CA VAL A 68 -14.00 -12.31 -17.83
C VAL A 68 -14.57 -12.75 -16.48
N LEU A 69 -15.59 -13.60 -16.54
CA LEU A 69 -16.24 -14.23 -15.39
C LEU A 69 -15.38 -15.36 -14.83
N ILE A 70 -15.26 -15.36 -13.50
CA ILE A 70 -14.60 -16.41 -12.74
C ILE A 70 -15.61 -16.90 -11.70
N THR A 71 -16.26 -18.02 -11.99
CA THR A 71 -17.24 -18.59 -11.06
C THR A 71 -16.59 -19.38 -9.92
N SER A 72 -17.12 -19.27 -8.71
CA SER A 72 -16.79 -20.16 -7.59
C SER A 72 -17.51 -21.50 -7.67
N ASP A 73 -18.52 -21.64 -8.54
CA ASP A 73 -19.17 -22.91 -8.81
C ASP A 73 -18.20 -23.88 -9.49
N ASN A 74 -18.36 -25.18 -9.22
CA ASN A 74 -17.63 -26.24 -9.93
C ASN A 74 -18.53 -26.99 -10.93
N ASP A 75 -19.75 -26.51 -11.13
CA ASP A 75 -20.74 -27.08 -12.05
C ASP A 75 -20.82 -26.22 -13.32
N PRO A 76 -20.49 -26.79 -14.50
CA PRO A 76 -20.68 -26.10 -15.78
C PRO A 76 -22.10 -25.58 -16.01
N ARG A 77 -23.13 -26.25 -15.47
CA ARG A 77 -24.54 -25.81 -15.59
C ARG A 77 -24.80 -24.52 -14.83
N ALA A 78 -24.14 -24.35 -13.67
CA ALA A 78 -24.23 -23.12 -12.90
C ALA A 78 -23.59 -21.93 -13.65
N LEU A 79 -22.43 -22.16 -14.29
CA LEU A 79 -21.81 -21.15 -15.15
C LEU A 79 -22.73 -20.79 -16.34
N ALA A 80 -23.28 -21.80 -17.00
CA ALA A 80 -24.20 -21.61 -18.12
C ALA A 80 -25.43 -20.77 -17.72
N ALA A 81 -26.02 -21.02 -16.55
CA ALA A 81 -27.14 -20.24 -16.03
C ALA A 81 -26.77 -18.77 -15.78
N ILE A 82 -25.59 -18.51 -15.19
CA ILE A 82 -25.09 -17.14 -15.00
C ILE A 82 -24.92 -16.46 -16.35
N MET A 83 -24.22 -17.10 -17.30
CA MET A 83 -23.96 -16.52 -18.61
C MET A 83 -25.23 -16.30 -19.45
N ALA A 84 -26.25 -17.15 -19.29
CA ALA A 84 -27.55 -16.98 -19.96
C ALA A 84 -28.31 -15.73 -19.48
N SER A 85 -28.02 -15.22 -18.28
CA SER A 85 -28.59 -13.97 -17.76
C SER A 85 -27.92 -12.71 -18.32
N ILE A 86 -26.83 -12.85 -19.09
CA ILE A 86 -26.02 -11.75 -19.60
C ILE A 86 -26.31 -11.55 -21.09
N PRO A 87 -26.71 -10.34 -21.53
CA PRO A 87 -26.94 -10.06 -22.94
C PRO A 87 -25.71 -10.34 -23.80
N ARG A 88 -25.93 -10.97 -24.96
CA ARG A 88 -24.86 -11.43 -25.85
C ARG A 88 -23.99 -10.30 -26.39
N GLU A 89 -24.60 -9.15 -26.66
CA GLU A 89 -23.91 -7.98 -27.21
C GLU A 89 -22.82 -7.40 -26.28
N LEU A 90 -22.89 -7.71 -24.98
CA LEU A 90 -21.90 -7.23 -23.99
C LEU A 90 -20.55 -7.93 -24.09
N GLY A 91 -20.43 -9.01 -24.89
CA GLY A 91 -19.16 -9.67 -25.15
C GLY A 91 -18.49 -10.27 -23.91
N VAL A 92 -19.25 -10.57 -22.86
CA VAL A 92 -18.71 -11.13 -21.61
C VAL A 92 -18.24 -12.57 -21.83
N LEU A 93 -17.01 -12.85 -21.40
CA LEU A 93 -16.38 -14.16 -21.48
C LEU A 93 -16.34 -14.81 -20.11
N ALA A 94 -16.09 -16.12 -20.05
CA ALA A 94 -15.88 -16.85 -18.80
C ALA A 94 -14.69 -17.79 -18.88
N LEU A 95 -14.04 -18.04 -17.74
CA LEU A 95 -13.14 -19.19 -17.61
C LEU A 95 -13.96 -20.48 -17.63
N PRO A 96 -13.72 -21.42 -18.57
CA PRO A 96 -14.51 -22.64 -18.67
C PRO A 96 -14.32 -23.53 -17.44
N VAL A 97 -15.41 -23.95 -16.80
CA VAL A 97 -15.36 -24.87 -15.65
C VAL A 97 -14.84 -26.25 -16.06
N THR A 98 -15.04 -26.64 -17.32
CA THR A 98 -14.55 -27.90 -17.91
C THR A 98 -13.06 -27.90 -18.21
N TRP A 99 -12.39 -26.74 -18.19
CA TRP A 99 -10.95 -26.65 -18.42
C TRP A 99 -10.19 -27.28 -17.25
N GLY A 100 -9.29 -28.24 -17.54
CA GLY A 100 -8.54 -28.98 -16.51
C GLY A 100 -7.70 -28.11 -15.57
N GLY A 101 -7.30 -26.90 -16.02
CA GLY A 101 -6.58 -25.91 -15.20
C GLY A 101 -7.48 -25.02 -14.33
N PHE A 102 -8.80 -25.07 -14.48
CA PHE A 102 -9.74 -24.11 -13.92
C PHE A 102 -9.62 -23.93 -12.41
N ARG A 103 -9.64 -25.03 -11.64
CA ARG A 103 -9.58 -24.95 -10.16
C ARG A 103 -8.28 -24.33 -9.67
N LYS A 104 -7.15 -24.71 -10.29
CA LYS A 104 -5.83 -24.18 -9.96
C LYS A 104 -5.76 -22.70 -10.28
N LYS A 105 -6.23 -22.31 -11.47
CA LYS A 105 -6.19 -20.92 -11.93
C LYS A 105 -7.14 -20.03 -11.16
N ARG A 106 -8.37 -20.46 -10.89
CA ARG A 106 -9.29 -19.77 -10.00
C ARG A 106 -8.64 -19.52 -8.64
N LYS A 107 -8.05 -20.55 -8.02
CA LYS A 107 -7.34 -20.40 -6.74
C LYS A 107 -6.18 -19.40 -6.83
N GLU A 108 -5.40 -19.46 -7.90
CA GLU A 108 -4.31 -18.51 -8.16
C GLU A 108 -4.83 -17.07 -8.27
N LEU A 109 -5.87 -16.82 -9.05
CA LEU A 109 -6.45 -15.50 -9.25
C LEU A 109 -7.13 -14.97 -7.98
N THR A 110 -7.90 -15.81 -7.27
CA THR A 110 -8.47 -15.48 -5.95
C THR A 110 -7.39 -15.09 -4.96
N THR A 111 -6.27 -15.82 -4.93
CA THR A 111 -5.13 -15.52 -4.03
C THR A 111 -4.41 -14.25 -4.46
N ARG A 112 -4.09 -14.11 -5.75
CA ARG A 112 -3.36 -12.96 -6.31
C ARG A 112 -4.09 -11.65 -6.07
N TYR A 113 -5.40 -11.63 -6.22
CA TYR A 113 -6.21 -10.43 -6.05
C TYR A 113 -6.91 -10.34 -4.69
N GLY A 114 -6.60 -11.25 -3.75
CA GLY A 114 -7.12 -11.20 -2.38
C GLY A 114 -8.64 -11.29 -2.27
N VAL A 115 -9.28 -12.04 -3.18
CA VAL A 115 -10.74 -12.21 -3.23
C VAL A 115 -11.18 -13.05 -2.02
N VAL A 116 -11.87 -12.41 -1.06
CA VAL A 116 -12.39 -13.06 0.16
C VAL A 116 -13.89 -13.27 0.07
N GLU A 117 -14.61 -12.33 -0.55
CA GLU A 117 -16.07 -12.34 -0.64
C GLU A 117 -16.54 -12.13 -2.07
N LEU A 118 -17.77 -12.53 -2.36
CA LEU A 118 -18.42 -12.33 -3.66
C LEU A 118 -19.62 -11.39 -3.48
N PRO A 119 -19.91 -10.53 -4.46
CA PRO A 119 -19.21 -10.35 -5.74
C PRO A 119 -17.92 -9.52 -5.57
N THR A 120 -16.88 -9.86 -6.34
CA THR A 120 -15.65 -9.05 -6.44
C THR A 120 -15.35 -8.73 -7.90
N LEU A 121 -14.97 -7.50 -8.20
CA LEU A 121 -14.59 -7.03 -9.53
C LEU A 121 -13.19 -6.42 -9.45
N VAL A 122 -12.27 -6.92 -10.27
CA VAL A 122 -10.89 -6.46 -10.37
C VAL A 122 -10.69 -5.89 -11.76
N LEU A 123 -10.13 -4.70 -11.88
CA LEU A 123 -9.81 -4.06 -13.15
C LEU A 123 -8.30 -4.12 -13.42
N LEU A 124 -7.93 -4.52 -14.63
CA LEU A 124 -6.55 -4.62 -15.10
C LEU A 124 -6.32 -3.65 -16.27
N ASN A 125 -5.14 -3.03 -16.28
CA ASN A 125 -4.63 -2.17 -17.34
C ASN A 125 -4.31 -2.96 -18.62
N PRO A 126 -4.16 -2.29 -19.78
CA PRO A 126 -3.86 -2.98 -21.04
C PRO A 126 -2.53 -3.78 -21.03
N ASP A 127 -1.61 -3.43 -20.13
CA ASP A 127 -0.34 -4.14 -19.92
C ASP A 127 -0.44 -5.37 -19.00
N GLY A 128 -1.64 -5.65 -18.46
CA GLY A 128 -1.90 -6.74 -17.53
C GLY A 128 -1.60 -6.43 -16.05
N THR A 129 -1.18 -5.21 -15.73
CA THR A 129 -1.05 -4.76 -14.33
C THR A 129 -2.40 -4.47 -13.70
N THR A 130 -2.49 -4.54 -12.38
CA THR A 130 -3.73 -4.25 -11.65
C THR A 130 -4.00 -2.75 -11.66
N ALA A 131 -5.10 -2.31 -12.26
CA ALA A 131 -5.57 -0.94 -12.19
C ALA A 131 -6.23 -0.67 -10.82
N THR A 132 -7.12 -1.57 -10.40
CA THR A 132 -7.71 -1.58 -9.06
C THR A 132 -8.29 -2.95 -8.73
N ALA A 133 -8.10 -3.41 -7.49
CA ALA A 133 -8.71 -4.64 -6.99
C ALA A 133 -10.09 -4.41 -6.35
N ASP A 134 -10.51 -3.14 -6.20
CA ASP A 134 -11.76 -2.74 -5.54
C ASP A 134 -12.76 -2.08 -6.51
N ALA A 135 -12.73 -2.52 -7.78
CA ALA A 135 -13.62 -1.96 -8.81
C ALA A 135 -15.11 -2.18 -8.47
N ALA A 136 -15.43 -3.21 -7.66
CA ALA A 136 -16.80 -3.49 -7.26
C ALA A 136 -17.40 -2.38 -6.37
N ARG A 137 -16.59 -1.79 -5.49
CA ARG A 137 -16.99 -0.65 -4.68
C ARG A 137 -17.09 0.60 -5.54
N LEU A 138 -16.06 0.87 -6.36
CA LEU A 138 -15.98 2.06 -7.21
C LEU A 138 -17.12 2.15 -8.23
N LEU A 139 -17.57 1.00 -8.75
CA LEU A 139 -18.75 0.92 -9.61
C LEU A 139 -20.04 1.32 -8.90
N LYS A 140 -20.16 1.06 -7.59
CA LYS A 140 -21.34 1.45 -6.80
C LYS A 140 -21.32 2.93 -6.42
N GLU A 141 -20.15 3.42 -6.01
CA GLU A 141 -19.98 4.78 -5.48
C GLU A 141 -19.83 5.83 -6.58
N THR A 142 -19.14 5.46 -7.66
CA THR A 142 -18.78 6.37 -8.76
C THR A 142 -19.00 5.69 -10.12
N PRO A 143 -20.24 5.31 -10.49
CA PRO A 143 -20.51 4.50 -11.69
C PRO A 143 -19.97 5.10 -12.99
N ASP A 144 -19.94 6.44 -13.10
CA ASP A 144 -19.42 7.15 -14.28
C ASP A 144 -17.91 7.43 -14.20
N GLY A 145 -17.24 6.92 -13.16
CA GLY A 145 -15.81 7.11 -12.92
C GLY A 145 -14.88 6.20 -13.72
N PHE A 146 -15.40 5.27 -14.54
CA PHE A 146 -14.61 4.31 -15.33
C PHE A 146 -13.56 5.01 -16.22
N PRO A 147 -12.28 4.57 -16.25
CA PRO A 147 -11.74 3.31 -15.70
C PRO A 147 -11.40 3.32 -14.20
N TRP A 148 -12.00 4.21 -13.42
CA TRP A 148 -11.68 4.48 -12.01
C TRP A 148 -10.18 4.60 -11.81
N ALA A 149 -9.58 5.33 -12.75
CA ALA A 149 -8.18 5.63 -12.73
C ALA A 149 -7.87 6.25 -11.36
N LEU A 150 -7.09 5.54 -10.54
CA LEU A 150 -6.01 6.24 -9.87
C LEU A 150 -5.28 7.02 -10.98
N PRO A 151 -4.92 8.30 -10.77
CA PRO A 151 -4.21 9.08 -11.78
C PRO A 151 -3.15 8.20 -12.42
N SER A 152 -3.10 8.20 -13.77
CA SER A 152 -2.26 7.33 -14.60
C SER A 152 -0.97 6.93 -13.89
N PRO A 153 -0.48 5.68 -13.98
CA PRO A 153 0.74 5.29 -13.28
C PRO A 153 1.78 6.35 -13.56
N THR A 154 2.09 7.12 -12.52
CA THR A 154 3.10 8.17 -12.60
C THR A 154 4.30 7.53 -13.26
N SER A 155 4.98 8.27 -14.10
CA SER A 155 6.28 7.85 -14.64
C SER A 155 7.31 7.50 -13.54
N TYR A 156 6.94 7.68 -12.27
CA TYR A 156 7.46 7.04 -11.09
C TYR A 156 7.88 5.58 -11.32
N ARG A 157 9.19 5.41 -11.47
CA ARG A 157 9.86 4.10 -11.45
C ARG A 157 11.02 4.25 -10.48
N PRO A 158 10.78 4.04 -9.17
CA PRO A 158 11.85 4.11 -8.21
C PRO A 158 12.85 3.01 -8.55
N ARG A 159 14.12 3.35 -8.55
CA ARG A 159 15.22 2.40 -8.71
C ARG A 159 15.57 1.88 -7.34
N LEU A 160 15.72 0.57 -7.23
CA LEU A 160 16.28 -0.04 -6.03
C LEU A 160 17.80 0.09 -6.09
N HIS A 161 18.36 0.74 -5.08
CA HIS A 161 19.79 0.86 -4.85
C HIS A 161 20.15 0.04 -3.62
N ASP A 162 21.10 -0.89 -3.76
CA ASP A 162 21.81 -1.45 -2.61
C ASP A 162 22.93 -0.48 -2.23
N PHE A 163 22.57 0.55 -1.46
CA PHE A 163 23.49 1.60 -1.07
C PHE A 163 24.51 1.05 -0.07
N ARG A 164 25.78 1.00 -0.48
CA ARG A 164 26.87 0.57 0.39
C ARG A 164 27.30 1.75 1.26
N ILE A 165 27.09 1.60 2.57
CA ILE A 165 27.58 2.54 3.57
C ILE A 165 29.04 2.23 3.92
N GLU A 166 29.74 3.23 4.45
CA GLU A 166 31.18 3.13 4.75
C GLU A 166 31.52 2.00 5.75
N SER A 167 30.59 1.61 6.62
CA SER A 167 30.75 0.49 7.55
C SER A 167 30.73 -0.88 6.87
N GLY A 168 30.48 -0.94 5.55
CA GLY A 168 30.47 -2.16 4.74
C GLY A 168 29.09 -2.83 4.61
N ASN A 169 28.07 -2.35 5.34
CA ASN A 169 26.70 -2.87 5.15
C ASN A 169 26.07 -2.30 3.87
N SER A 170 25.05 -3.00 3.36
CA SER A 170 24.20 -2.53 2.26
C SER A 170 22.81 -2.21 2.76
N VAL A 171 22.30 -1.02 2.45
CA VAL A 171 20.95 -0.57 2.79
C VAL A 171 20.11 -0.48 1.51
N PRO A 172 18.95 -1.16 1.42
CA PRO A 172 18.03 -0.98 0.32
C PRO A 172 17.42 0.42 0.33
N VAL A 173 17.58 1.16 -0.77
CA VAL A 173 17.03 2.50 -0.97
C VAL A 173 16.24 2.53 -2.27
N LEU A 174 14.97 2.89 -2.19
CA LEU A 174 14.15 3.17 -3.36
C LEU A 174 14.27 4.66 -3.70
N HIS A 175 14.93 4.98 -4.81
CA HIS A 175 15.12 6.36 -5.27
C HIS A 175 14.42 6.59 -6.60
N SER A 176 13.54 7.58 -6.65
CA SER A 176 12.90 8.04 -7.89
C SER A 176 13.40 9.45 -8.20
N PRO A 177 14.29 9.63 -9.20
CA PRO A 177 14.72 10.95 -9.61
C PRO A 177 13.56 11.68 -10.30
N ARG A 178 13.45 12.99 -10.04
CA ARG A 178 12.43 13.84 -10.64
C ARG A 178 12.52 13.83 -12.18
N ARG A 179 11.37 13.77 -12.88
CA ARG A 179 11.33 13.74 -14.36
C ARG A 179 11.05 15.07 -15.05
N CYS A 180 10.54 16.09 -14.36
CA CYS A 180 10.06 17.31 -15.01
C CYS A 180 11.07 18.47 -14.92
N ALA A 181 11.46 19.06 -16.06
CA ALA A 181 12.40 20.18 -16.15
C ALA A 181 11.76 21.57 -15.85
N LEU A 182 10.44 21.63 -15.59
CA LEU A 182 9.66 22.87 -15.61
C LEU A 182 9.36 23.54 -14.26
N THR A 183 9.78 22.98 -13.12
CA THR A 183 9.80 23.74 -11.84
C THR A 183 11.22 23.81 -11.31
N ALA A 184 11.66 24.99 -10.87
CA ALA A 184 13.05 25.25 -10.51
C ALA A 184 13.50 24.66 -9.15
N ALA A 185 12.62 23.96 -8.43
CA ALA A 185 12.94 23.41 -7.12
C ALA A 185 13.66 22.06 -7.25
N ASN A 186 14.99 22.09 -7.08
CA ASN A 186 15.82 20.91 -6.86
C ASN A 186 15.59 20.43 -5.41
N ALA A 187 14.47 19.71 -5.21
CA ALA A 187 13.99 19.30 -3.90
C ALA A 187 13.86 17.78 -3.78
N THR A 188 14.37 17.23 -2.68
CA THR A 188 14.31 15.80 -2.33
C THR A 188 13.47 15.58 -1.08
N VAL A 189 12.55 14.61 -1.14
CA VAL A 189 11.74 14.16 -0.02
C VAL A 189 12.23 12.78 0.43
N PHE A 190 12.67 12.68 1.67
CA PHE A 190 13.16 11.46 2.29
C PHE A 190 12.10 10.87 3.20
N PHE A 191 11.73 9.61 2.96
CA PHE A 191 10.74 8.89 3.74
C PHE A 191 11.39 7.90 4.70
N LEU A 192 11.06 8.02 5.98
CA LEU A 192 11.54 7.21 7.08
C LEU A 192 10.36 6.45 7.71
N PRO A 193 10.16 5.17 7.35
CA PRO A 193 9.05 4.35 7.86
C PRO A 193 9.20 4.04 9.34
N ALA A 194 8.09 3.63 9.97
CA ALA A 194 8.14 3.03 11.29
C ALA A 194 8.91 1.69 11.25
N SER A 195 9.51 1.28 12.37
CA SER A 195 10.39 0.10 12.40
C SER A 195 9.71 -1.23 12.06
N HIS A 196 8.39 -1.32 12.23
CA HIS A 196 7.58 -2.49 11.85
C HIS A 196 7.04 -2.42 10.42
N SER A 197 7.40 -1.38 9.68
CA SER A 197 6.96 -1.10 8.31
C SER A 197 8.16 -1.04 7.37
N THR A 198 7.89 -1.05 6.06
CA THR A 198 8.91 -0.90 5.03
C THR A 198 8.74 0.41 4.27
N ALA A 199 9.72 0.75 3.42
CA ALA A 199 9.63 1.82 2.44
C ALA A 199 8.35 1.72 1.59
N ARG A 200 7.81 0.51 1.38
CA ARG A 200 6.58 0.30 0.61
C ARG A 200 5.37 1.03 1.17
N SER A 201 5.31 1.24 2.48
CA SER A 201 4.20 1.98 3.11
C SER A 201 4.06 3.40 2.56
N PHE A 202 5.14 4.02 2.11
CA PHE A 202 5.11 5.35 1.52
C PHE A 202 5.03 5.36 -0.02
N MET A 203 4.92 4.21 -0.69
CA MET A 203 4.95 4.19 -2.17
C MET A 203 3.83 5.02 -2.79
N LYS A 204 2.60 4.93 -2.27
CA LYS A 204 1.45 5.69 -2.80
C LYS A 204 1.69 7.21 -2.72
N ILE A 205 2.04 7.72 -1.53
CA ILE A 205 2.32 9.16 -1.36
C ILE A 205 3.59 9.60 -2.11
N ALA A 206 4.58 8.72 -2.25
CA ALA A 206 5.79 9.02 -3.01
C ALA A 206 5.54 9.04 -4.52
N GLU A 207 4.61 8.22 -5.03
CA GLU A 207 4.09 8.29 -6.40
C GLU A 207 3.42 9.64 -6.65
N ASP A 208 2.48 10.02 -5.78
CA ASP A 208 1.75 11.30 -5.87
C ASP A 208 2.70 12.52 -5.84
N LEU A 209 3.83 12.42 -5.11
CA LEU A 209 4.84 13.47 -5.02
C LEU A 209 5.92 13.39 -6.10
N GLY A 210 6.08 12.25 -6.77
CA GLY A 210 7.19 11.95 -7.68
C GLY A 210 7.21 12.79 -8.96
N ASP A 211 6.08 13.39 -9.33
CA ASP A 211 6.00 14.34 -10.44
C ASP A 211 6.65 15.70 -10.09
N ALA A 212 6.57 16.10 -8.81
CA ALA A 212 7.05 17.38 -8.33
C ALA A 212 8.44 17.31 -7.66
N TYR A 213 8.77 16.18 -7.01
CA TYR A 213 9.94 16.04 -6.15
C TYR A 213 10.75 14.78 -6.47
N SER A 214 12.04 14.79 -6.17
CA SER A 214 12.81 13.55 -6.06
C SER A 214 12.41 12.85 -4.78
N THR A 215 12.13 11.55 -4.80
CA THR A 215 11.73 10.79 -3.61
C THR A 215 12.77 9.73 -3.26
N VAL A 216 13.10 9.63 -1.98
CA VAL A 216 14.03 8.64 -1.44
C VAL A 216 13.33 7.92 -0.29
N LEU A 217 13.06 6.63 -0.47
CA LEU A 217 12.42 5.80 0.54
C LEU A 217 13.47 4.83 1.07
N VAL A 218 13.71 4.90 2.38
CA VAL A 218 14.77 4.14 3.03
C VAL A 218 14.15 2.98 3.80
N ASP A 219 14.51 1.75 3.46
CA ASP A 219 14.18 0.62 4.32
C ASP A 219 15.06 0.69 5.57
N ARG A 220 14.43 0.79 6.72
CA ARG A 220 15.14 0.73 8.00
C ARG A 220 15.37 -0.74 8.33
N PRO A 221 16.62 -1.19 8.50
CA PRO A 221 16.87 -2.56 8.96
C PRO A 221 16.16 -2.75 10.31
N SER A 222 15.36 -3.80 10.43
CA SER A 222 14.71 -4.20 11.69
C SER A 222 15.74 -4.10 12.82
N GLU A 223 15.40 -3.38 13.89
CA GLU A 223 16.31 -3.01 14.99
C GLU A 223 16.74 -4.21 15.86
N GLY A 224 17.48 -5.15 15.26
CA GLY A 224 17.77 -6.45 15.86
C GLY A 224 19.21 -6.75 16.25
N THR A 225 20.24 -5.98 15.84
CA THR A 225 21.63 -6.48 16.02
C THR A 225 22.77 -5.44 16.18
N SER A 226 22.54 -4.13 16.31
CA SER A 226 23.68 -3.21 16.53
C SER A 226 23.28 -1.88 17.20
N ASN A 227 24.24 -1.30 17.93
CA ASN A 227 24.12 -0.07 18.71
C ASN A 227 23.33 1.04 18.00
N SER A 228 22.39 1.66 18.71
CA SER A 228 21.42 2.63 18.16
C SER A 228 21.97 3.99 17.74
N ASN A 229 23.29 4.22 17.88
CA ASN A 229 23.97 5.40 17.33
C ASN A 229 24.52 5.13 15.92
N ASP A 230 24.98 3.92 15.62
CA ASP A 230 25.67 3.62 14.36
C ASP A 230 24.74 3.79 13.13
N ARG A 231 23.42 3.56 13.28
CA ARG A 231 22.47 3.58 12.15
C ARG A 231 22.01 4.97 11.71
N LEU A 232 22.10 5.99 12.58
CA LEU A 232 21.77 7.36 12.14
C LEU A 232 22.84 7.92 11.22
N ASP A 233 24.10 7.54 11.43
CA ASP A 233 25.20 7.90 10.54
C ASP A 233 25.02 7.25 9.16
N GLU A 234 24.45 6.04 9.09
CA GLU A 234 24.07 5.38 7.83
C GLU A 234 22.98 6.17 7.08
N ILE A 235 21.92 6.59 7.78
CA ILE A 235 20.84 7.40 7.19
C ILE A 235 21.39 8.78 6.77
N LYS A 236 22.31 9.35 7.54
CA LYS A 236 23.01 10.60 7.22
C LYS A 236 23.82 10.46 5.93
N GLN A 237 24.54 9.35 5.72
CA GLN A 237 25.27 9.09 4.47
C GLN A 237 24.32 9.01 3.26
N ILE A 238 23.18 8.32 3.40
CA ILE A 238 22.15 8.26 2.35
C ILE A 238 21.64 9.68 2.05
N PHE A 239 21.38 10.47 3.08
CA PHE A 239 20.93 11.85 2.93
C PHE A 239 21.98 12.73 2.25
N GLU A 240 23.25 12.60 2.61
CA GLU A 240 24.36 13.34 1.99
C GLU A 240 24.56 12.93 0.53
N HIS A 241 24.24 11.69 0.15
CA HIS A 241 24.35 11.20 -1.22
C HIS A 241 23.20 11.65 -2.13
N PHE A 242 21.95 11.53 -1.66
CA PHE A 242 20.76 11.85 -2.47
C PHE A 242 20.20 13.26 -2.23
N GLY A 243 20.79 13.99 -1.27
CA GLY A 243 20.39 15.33 -0.90
C GLY A 243 20.55 16.31 -2.06
N THR A 244 19.62 17.24 -2.16
CA THR A 244 19.63 18.33 -3.14
C THR A 244 19.62 19.68 -2.42
N ASN A 245 19.25 20.76 -3.12
CA ASN A 245 19.24 22.10 -2.55
C ASN A 245 18.14 22.30 -1.51
N ILE A 246 17.05 21.54 -1.62
CA ILE A 246 15.93 21.58 -0.68
C ILE A 246 15.68 20.15 -0.21
N ASN A 247 15.79 19.88 1.08
CA ASN A 247 15.60 18.53 1.60
C ASN A 247 14.50 18.49 2.66
N VAL A 248 13.53 17.61 2.46
CA VAL A 248 12.40 17.41 3.36
C VAL A 248 12.48 16.02 3.97
N LEU A 249 12.41 15.93 5.29
CA LEU A 249 12.33 14.66 6.02
C LEU A 249 10.88 14.34 6.36
N VAL A 250 10.41 13.16 6.00
CA VAL A 250 9.07 12.65 6.35
C VAL A 250 9.25 11.39 7.20
N GLY A 251 8.74 11.39 8.42
CA GLY A 251 8.83 10.26 9.34
C GLY A 251 7.48 9.80 9.85
N HIS A 252 7.22 8.49 9.86
CA HIS A 252 6.03 7.89 10.47
C HIS A 252 6.39 7.16 11.76
N GLY A 253 5.56 7.32 12.80
CA GLY A 253 5.73 6.62 14.08
C GLY A 253 7.10 6.87 14.71
N ASP A 254 7.87 5.82 14.97
CA ASP A 254 9.23 5.92 15.49
C ASP A 254 10.28 6.31 14.42
N GLY A 255 9.96 6.18 13.13
CA GLY A 255 10.70 6.80 12.03
C GLY A 255 10.76 8.33 12.16
N GLY A 256 9.73 8.95 12.75
CA GLY A 256 9.73 10.37 13.11
C GLY A 256 10.79 10.74 14.16
N ASN A 257 11.12 9.85 15.09
CA ASN A 257 12.22 10.09 16.04
C ASN A 257 13.57 10.14 15.31
N ALA A 258 13.78 9.25 14.32
CA ALA A 258 14.98 9.30 13.49
C ALA A 258 15.03 10.59 12.66
N ALA A 259 13.91 11.01 12.05
CA ALA A 259 13.81 12.26 11.30
C ALA A 259 14.20 13.47 12.16
N MET A 260 13.68 13.56 13.39
CA MET A 260 13.98 14.65 14.33
C MET A 260 15.45 14.65 14.77
N ARG A 261 16.01 13.48 15.10
CA ARG A 261 17.42 13.36 15.50
C ARG A 261 18.35 13.75 14.34
N LEU A 262 18.04 13.29 13.13
CA LEU A 262 18.78 13.64 11.92
C LEU A 262 18.71 15.14 11.63
N ALA A 263 17.53 15.75 11.73
CA ALA A 263 17.36 17.20 11.59
C ALA A 263 18.17 18.00 12.63
N CYS A 264 18.34 17.48 13.84
CA CYS A 264 19.15 18.10 14.88
C CYS A 264 20.67 17.96 14.61
N MET A 265 21.11 16.88 13.95
CA MET A 265 22.52 16.67 13.59
C MET A 265 22.98 17.62 12.47
N PHE A 266 22.06 18.03 11.59
CA PHE A 266 22.35 18.92 10.48
C PHE A 266 22.41 20.39 10.91
N THR A 267 23.60 20.82 11.34
CA THR A 267 23.86 22.17 11.85
C THR A 267 23.93 23.27 10.76
N LYS A 268 24.01 22.91 9.48
CA LYS A 268 24.19 23.85 8.33
C LYS A 268 23.04 23.83 7.30
N LYS A 269 21.78 23.98 7.75
CA LYS A 269 20.58 24.07 6.86
C LYS A 269 20.54 23.00 5.76
N GLN A 270 20.94 21.77 6.08
CA GLN A 270 20.81 20.66 5.12
C GLN A 270 19.39 20.10 5.09
N VAL A 271 18.57 20.37 6.11
CA VAL A 271 17.15 20.00 6.18
C VAL A 271 16.31 21.28 6.20
N ASP A 272 15.43 21.42 5.22
CA ASP A 272 14.58 22.60 5.01
C ASP A 272 13.22 22.46 5.67
N ALA A 273 12.71 21.24 5.82
CA ALA A 273 11.46 20.97 6.52
C ALA A 273 11.41 19.53 7.05
N VAL A 274 10.61 19.33 8.10
CA VAL A 274 10.31 18.01 8.65
C VAL A 274 8.79 17.82 8.74
N ALA A 275 8.28 16.69 8.26
CA ALA A 275 6.92 16.24 8.45
C ALA A 275 6.90 14.97 9.32
N LEU A 276 6.16 15.02 10.42
CA LEU A 276 6.01 13.91 11.36
C LEU A 276 4.57 13.42 11.29
N ILE A 277 4.36 12.14 11.02
CA ILE A 277 3.02 11.55 10.85
C ILE A 277 2.80 10.49 11.93
N GLY A 278 1.73 10.63 12.70
CA GLY A 278 1.41 9.68 13.78
C GLY A 278 2.47 9.63 14.89
N CYS A 279 3.22 10.73 15.07
CA CYS A 279 4.29 10.86 16.06
C CYS A 279 3.80 11.58 17.31
N GLY A 280 4.03 10.97 18.48
CA GLY A 280 3.58 11.51 19.77
C GLY A 280 4.71 12.05 20.63
N ALA A 281 4.36 12.92 21.58
CA ALA A 281 5.34 13.56 22.45
C ALA A 281 5.95 12.62 23.51
N SER A 282 5.29 11.49 23.78
CA SER A 282 5.62 10.59 24.89
C SER A 282 5.86 9.17 24.35
N PRO A 283 6.79 8.40 24.93
CA PRO A 283 6.98 7.02 24.53
C PRO A 283 5.70 6.22 24.87
N PRO A 284 5.29 5.28 24.01
CA PRO A 284 4.11 4.47 24.26
C PRO A 284 4.29 3.58 25.52
N PRO A 285 3.21 3.31 26.27
CA PRO A 285 3.25 2.37 27.39
C PRO A 285 3.43 0.95 26.86
N ARG A 286 4.54 0.30 27.16
CA ARG A 286 4.88 -1.03 26.60
C ARG A 286 5.41 -2.01 27.65
N THR A 287 4.63 -2.22 28.71
CA THR A 287 4.97 -3.13 29.83
C THR A 287 5.02 -4.59 29.42
N LEU A 288 4.11 -5.06 28.56
CA LEU A 288 4.05 -6.47 28.16
C LEU A 288 5.26 -6.89 27.31
N LEU A 289 5.56 -6.16 26.22
CA LEU A 289 6.69 -6.47 25.32
C LEU A 289 8.04 -6.42 26.06
N ARG A 290 8.15 -5.54 27.06
CA ARG A 290 9.34 -5.37 27.89
C ARG A 290 9.53 -6.49 28.91
N ASN A 291 8.47 -6.96 29.55
CA ASN A 291 8.57 -7.82 30.74
C ASN A 291 8.17 -9.30 30.51
N ALA A 292 7.42 -9.61 29.44
CA ALA A 292 7.00 -10.98 29.16
C ALA A 292 8.20 -11.87 28.75
N PRO A 293 8.23 -13.16 29.11
CA PRO A 293 9.25 -14.09 28.64
C PRO A 293 9.14 -14.36 27.13
N ASP A 294 10.26 -14.71 26.49
CA ASP A 294 10.36 -14.88 25.03
C ASP A 294 9.36 -15.89 24.48
N TRP A 295 9.26 -17.07 25.10
CA TRP A 295 8.31 -18.11 24.67
C TRP A 295 6.86 -17.61 24.64
N LEU A 296 6.47 -16.75 25.58
CA LEU A 296 5.12 -16.20 25.65
C LEU A 296 4.90 -15.18 24.53
N LEU A 297 5.91 -14.35 24.27
CA LEU A 297 5.86 -13.43 23.15
C LEU A 297 5.79 -14.16 21.82
N ASP A 298 6.59 -15.20 21.62
CA ASP A 298 6.57 -16.03 20.40
C ASP A 298 5.18 -16.64 20.16
N CYS A 299 4.56 -17.21 21.20
CA CYS A 299 3.21 -17.76 21.11
C CYS A 299 2.15 -16.71 20.77
N LEU A 300 2.24 -15.52 21.36
CA LEU A 300 1.24 -14.46 21.20
C LEU A 300 1.54 -13.52 20.02
N TRP A 301 2.71 -13.61 19.42
CA TRP A 301 3.23 -12.63 18.46
C TRP A 301 2.26 -12.33 17.31
N PRO A 302 1.69 -13.33 16.62
CA PRO A 302 0.80 -13.05 15.49
C PRO A 302 -0.45 -12.25 15.91
N THR A 303 -0.95 -12.53 17.12
CA THR A 303 -2.14 -11.86 17.68
C THR A 303 -1.80 -10.45 18.17
N LEU A 304 -0.65 -10.28 18.83
CA LEU A 304 -0.19 -8.98 19.32
C LEU A 304 0.10 -8.02 18.16
N VAL A 305 0.82 -8.48 17.13
CA VAL A 305 1.11 -7.69 15.92
C VAL A 305 -0.19 -7.32 15.21
N ARG A 306 -1.09 -8.29 14.97
CA ARG A 306 -2.38 -8.03 14.32
C ARG A 306 -3.17 -6.96 15.07
N ARG A 307 -3.26 -7.06 16.41
CA ARG A 307 -3.96 -6.07 17.24
C ARG A 307 -3.31 -4.70 17.21
N ALA A 308 -1.98 -4.62 17.23
CA ALA A 308 -1.25 -3.37 17.17
C ALA A 308 -1.44 -2.67 15.83
N ILE A 309 -1.18 -3.36 14.72
CA ILE A 309 -1.29 -2.79 13.37
C ILE A 309 -2.74 -2.42 13.04
N THR A 310 -3.74 -3.22 13.43
CA THR A 310 -5.15 -2.87 13.18
C THR A 310 -5.54 -1.52 13.80
N ARG A 311 -4.93 -1.14 14.93
CA ARG A 311 -5.19 0.15 15.60
C ARG A 311 -4.53 1.33 14.88
N GLU A 312 -3.62 1.10 13.93
CA GLU A 312 -3.03 2.18 13.12
C GLU A 312 -4.02 2.73 12.08
N PHE A 313 -5.05 1.95 11.75
CA PHE A 313 -6.05 2.28 10.74
C PHE A 313 -7.33 2.81 11.38
N HIS A 314 -8.06 3.64 10.66
CA HIS A 314 -9.41 4.03 11.06
C HIS A 314 -10.34 2.81 11.01
N SER A 315 -10.99 2.50 12.13
CA SER A 315 -11.72 1.24 12.32
C SER A 315 -12.93 1.06 11.39
N THR A 316 -13.45 2.12 10.80
CA THR A 316 -14.63 2.10 9.92
C THR A 316 -14.30 2.27 8.44
N ASP A 317 -13.04 2.46 8.07
CA ASP A 317 -12.65 2.58 6.66
C ASP A 317 -12.28 1.22 6.06
N GLN A 318 -13.22 0.65 5.30
CA GLN A 318 -13.04 -0.60 4.57
C GLN A 318 -12.09 -0.47 3.36
N SER A 319 -11.82 0.75 2.85
CA SER A 319 -10.89 0.95 1.72
C SER A 319 -9.47 0.49 2.05
N THR A 320 -9.11 0.53 3.34
CA THR A 320 -7.77 0.22 3.83
C THR A 320 -7.58 -1.26 4.18
N ASP A 321 -8.58 -2.13 4.01
CA ASP A 321 -8.50 -3.53 4.46
C ASP A 321 -7.42 -4.36 3.75
N HIS A 322 -7.15 -4.08 2.48
CA HIS A 322 -6.03 -4.71 1.78
C HIS A 322 -4.69 -4.20 2.34
N ILE A 323 -4.53 -2.88 2.48
CA ILE A 323 -3.31 -2.23 2.97
C ILE A 323 -3.01 -2.69 4.40
N ARG A 324 -4.04 -2.78 5.25
CA ARG A 324 -3.97 -3.32 6.61
C ARG A 324 -3.45 -4.75 6.64
N ARG A 325 -3.91 -5.62 5.73
CA ARG A 325 -3.44 -7.01 5.65
C ARG A 325 -1.98 -7.09 5.24
N VAL A 326 -1.54 -6.27 4.28
CA VAL A 326 -0.14 -6.18 3.88
C VAL A 326 0.72 -5.67 5.04
N ALA A 327 0.30 -4.60 5.72
CA ALA A 327 1.00 -4.05 6.88
C ALA A 327 1.12 -5.06 8.03
N ILE A 328 0.08 -5.86 8.29
CA ILE A 328 0.14 -6.95 9.28
C ILE A 328 1.18 -8.00 8.86
N ALA A 329 1.19 -8.42 7.60
CA ALA A 329 2.13 -9.42 7.12
C ALA A 329 3.59 -8.93 7.17
N GLU A 330 3.84 -7.66 6.81
CA GLU A 330 5.17 -7.04 6.93
C GLU A 330 5.63 -6.96 8.38
N ALA A 331 4.76 -6.48 9.28
CA ALA A 331 5.08 -6.39 10.71
C ALA A 331 5.34 -7.76 11.36
N GLN A 332 4.76 -8.83 10.83
CA GLN A 332 4.99 -10.20 11.29
C GLN A 332 6.37 -10.76 10.92
N LEU A 333 7.09 -10.14 9.98
CA LEU A 333 8.47 -10.52 9.66
C LEU A 333 9.45 -10.15 10.78
N MET A 334 9.11 -9.16 11.61
CA MET A 334 9.90 -8.81 12.78
C MET A 334 9.73 -9.88 13.86
N THR A 335 10.84 -10.37 14.42
CA THR A 335 10.77 -11.30 15.56
C THR A 335 10.44 -10.56 16.85
N PRO A 336 9.82 -11.23 17.85
CA PRO A 336 9.58 -10.60 19.15
C PRO A 336 10.83 -10.06 19.82
N SER A 337 11.94 -10.80 19.73
CA SER A 337 13.24 -10.39 20.27
C SER A 337 13.77 -9.13 19.60
N ALA A 338 13.65 -9.01 18.27
CA ALA A 338 13.99 -7.79 17.55
C ALA A 338 13.08 -6.62 17.96
N ALA A 339 11.77 -6.86 18.10
CA ALA A 339 10.84 -5.83 18.55
C ALA A 339 11.11 -5.38 20.00
N ARG A 340 11.56 -6.28 20.88
CA ARG A 340 11.99 -5.92 22.24
C ARG A 340 13.31 -5.15 22.22
N ALA A 341 14.28 -5.58 21.43
CA ALA A 341 15.56 -4.87 21.29
C ALA A 341 15.36 -3.44 20.78
N LEU A 342 14.55 -3.27 19.73
CA LEU A 342 14.03 -1.99 19.24
C LEU A 342 13.46 -1.16 20.39
N LEU A 343 12.50 -1.71 21.13
CA LEU A 343 11.85 -1.02 22.24
C LEU A 343 12.83 -0.53 23.30
N LEU A 344 13.82 -1.34 23.65
CA LEU A 344 14.82 -1.01 24.67
C LEU A 344 15.88 -0.03 24.16
N GLY A 345 16.17 -0.07 22.85
CA GLY A 345 17.14 0.79 22.18
C GLY A 345 16.58 2.14 21.72
N LEU A 346 15.25 2.27 21.64
CA LEU A 346 14.56 3.48 21.20
C LEU A 346 14.90 4.67 22.09
N ARG A 347 15.72 5.57 21.55
CA ARG A 347 15.96 6.90 22.11
C ARG A 347 14.79 7.80 21.71
N TRP A 348 13.76 7.83 22.54
CA TRP A 348 12.64 8.75 22.34
C TRP A 348 13.16 10.19 22.37
N PHE A 349 12.62 11.05 21.50
CA PHE A 349 13.03 12.46 21.48
C PHE A 349 12.81 13.09 22.86
N ASN A 350 13.68 14.05 23.23
CA ASN A 350 13.55 14.83 24.45
C ASN A 350 13.47 16.33 24.13
N LYS A 351 13.15 17.15 25.13
CA LYS A 351 12.99 18.60 24.96
C LYS A 351 14.26 19.30 24.46
N ASP A 352 15.44 18.75 24.78
CA ASP A 352 16.71 19.34 24.37
C ASP A 352 16.99 19.10 22.89
N THR A 353 16.72 17.89 22.38
CA THR A 353 16.76 17.60 20.94
C THR A 353 15.75 18.44 20.16
N ALA A 354 14.53 18.62 20.70
CA ALA A 354 13.48 19.42 20.05
C ALA A 354 13.88 20.89 19.86
N ARG A 355 14.68 21.46 20.78
CA ARG A 355 15.22 22.83 20.67
C ARG A 355 16.31 22.97 19.61
N GLY A 356 17.05 21.90 19.34
CA GLY A 356 18.12 21.90 18.33
C GLY A 356 17.60 21.87 16.89
N ILE A 357 16.31 21.56 16.67
CA ILE A 357 15.72 21.51 15.34
C ILE A 357 15.31 22.92 14.90
N LEU A 358 16.08 23.49 13.99
CA LEU A 358 15.86 24.84 13.46
C LEU A 358 14.92 24.89 12.24
N ALA A 359 14.71 23.74 11.60
CA ALA A 359 13.81 23.57 10.46
C ALA A 359 12.34 23.68 10.92
N PRO A 360 11.43 24.21 10.09
CA PRO A 360 9.99 24.11 10.32
C PRO A 360 9.56 22.64 10.39
N VAL A 361 8.77 22.30 11.41
CA VAL A 361 8.28 20.94 11.64
C VAL A 361 6.75 20.94 11.62
N THR A 362 6.17 20.13 10.74
CA THR A 362 4.73 19.86 10.73
C THR A 362 4.45 18.52 11.38
N VAL A 363 3.61 18.51 12.41
CA VAL A 363 3.20 17.29 13.13
C VAL A 363 1.75 16.99 12.74
N MET A 364 1.55 15.90 12.01
CA MET A 364 0.27 15.45 11.50
C MET A 364 -0.24 14.26 12.33
N ALA A 365 -1.49 14.35 12.78
CA ALA A 365 -2.18 13.24 13.43
C ALA A 365 -3.55 13.02 12.78
N GLY A 366 -3.94 11.76 12.63
CA GLY A 366 -5.30 11.43 12.25
C GLY A 366 -6.28 11.77 13.37
N GLU A 367 -7.46 12.25 13.00
CA GLU A 367 -8.57 12.52 13.92
C GLU A 367 -8.91 11.32 14.80
N TYR A 368 -8.82 10.10 14.25
CA TYR A 368 -9.14 8.84 14.91
C TYR A 368 -7.90 8.02 15.28
N ASP A 369 -6.74 8.67 15.41
CA ASP A 369 -5.51 8.00 15.80
C ASP A 369 -5.58 7.50 17.25
N ALA A 370 -5.70 6.18 17.40
CA ALA A 370 -5.76 5.51 18.70
C ALA A 370 -4.38 5.24 19.32
N ILE A 371 -3.30 5.43 18.56
CA ILE A 371 -1.93 5.16 18.98
C ILE A 371 -1.25 6.44 19.44
N CYS A 372 -1.35 7.49 18.62
CA CYS A 372 -0.93 8.84 18.93
C CYS A 372 -2.14 9.78 18.81
N PRO A 373 -2.96 9.90 19.87
CA PRO A 373 -4.11 10.80 19.84
C PRO A 373 -3.70 12.22 19.45
N PRO A 374 -4.58 13.00 18.78
CA PRO A 374 -4.26 14.37 18.33
C PRO A 374 -3.64 15.27 19.43
N LYS A 375 -4.05 15.09 20.68
CA LYS A 375 -3.49 15.80 21.83
C LYS A 375 -1.97 15.58 22.02
N GLU A 376 -1.47 14.37 21.79
CA GLU A 376 -0.03 14.08 21.89
C GLU A 376 0.76 14.68 20.73
N ALA A 377 0.19 14.71 19.53
CA ALA A 377 0.80 15.37 18.37
C ALA A 377 0.83 16.90 18.54
N GLU A 378 -0.25 17.51 19.03
CA GLU A 378 -0.27 18.93 19.37
C GLU A 378 0.75 19.29 20.45
N LYS A 379 0.90 18.43 21.47
CA LYS A 379 1.90 18.59 22.51
C LYS A 379 3.31 18.54 21.93
N LEU A 380 3.58 17.61 21.01
CA LEU A 380 4.86 17.53 20.30
C LEU A 380 5.11 18.82 19.50
N ALA A 381 4.13 19.28 18.71
CA ALA A 381 4.23 20.51 17.95
C ALA A 381 4.59 21.72 18.84
N LYS A 382 3.97 21.83 20.02
CA LYS A 382 4.25 22.91 20.99
C LYS A 382 5.65 22.84 21.61
N THR A 383 6.29 21.67 21.64
CA THR A 383 7.66 21.53 22.16
C THR A 383 8.74 21.92 21.15
N LEU A 384 8.40 21.98 19.86
CA LEU A 384 9.32 22.28 18.77
C LEU A 384 9.38 23.79 18.52
N VAL A 385 10.56 24.32 18.23
CA VAL A 385 10.79 25.77 18.06
C VAL A 385 9.94 26.36 16.93
N LYS A 386 9.82 25.62 15.82
CA LYS A 386 8.98 25.97 14.65
C LYS A 386 7.98 24.87 14.35
N GLY A 387 7.34 24.34 15.40
CA GLY A 387 6.35 23.28 15.29
C GLY A 387 4.96 23.78 14.90
N ARG A 388 4.31 23.06 13.98
CA ARG A 388 2.91 23.26 13.60
C ARG A 388 2.15 21.95 13.70
N GLY A 389 1.07 21.90 14.48
CA GLY A 389 0.16 20.76 14.53
C GLY A 389 -0.88 20.82 13.41
N VAL A 390 -1.18 19.66 12.80
CA VAL A 390 -2.22 19.49 11.78
C VAL A 390 -3.01 18.23 12.10
N ILE A 391 -4.34 18.34 12.11
CA ILE A 391 -5.24 17.19 12.28
C ILE A 391 -5.80 16.81 10.91
N VAL A 392 -5.61 15.56 10.52
CA VAL A 392 -6.12 14.99 9.27
C VAL A 392 -7.48 14.36 9.56
N LYS A 393 -8.54 14.97 9.02
CA LYS A 393 -9.92 14.50 9.23
C LYS A 393 -10.13 13.12 8.63
N GLY A 394 -10.89 12.27 9.32
CA GLY A 394 -11.21 10.91 8.84
C GLY A 394 -10.06 9.90 8.88
N ALA A 395 -8.85 10.32 9.27
CA ALA A 395 -7.66 9.46 9.22
C ALA A 395 -7.33 8.80 10.57
N GLY A 396 -6.64 7.65 10.50
CA GLY A 396 -6.00 6.98 11.64
C GLY A 396 -4.53 7.40 11.84
N ASN A 397 -3.72 6.55 12.46
CA ASN A 397 -2.29 6.79 12.66
C ASN A 397 -1.50 6.86 11.34
N ARG A 398 -1.93 6.07 10.34
CA ARG A 398 -1.39 6.09 8.97
C ARG A 398 -2.09 7.14 8.12
N ALA A 399 -2.00 8.41 8.50
CA ALA A 399 -2.71 9.49 7.81
C ALA A 399 -2.21 9.81 6.39
N PHE A 400 -1.20 9.09 5.91
CA PHE A 400 -0.66 9.18 4.54
C PHE A 400 -1.24 8.13 3.58
N GLU A 401 -2.02 7.17 4.08
CA GLU A 401 -2.70 6.15 3.28
C GLU A 401 -4.12 6.61 2.91
#